data_AF-A0A3B0V711-F1
#
_entry.id   AF-A0A3B0V711-F1
#
_cell.length_a   1.000
_cell.length_b   1.000
_cell.length_c   1.000
_cell.angle_alpha   90.00
_cell.angle_beta   90.00
_cell.angle_gamma   90.00
#
_symmetry.space_group_name_H-M   'P 1'
#
loop_
_entity.id
_entity.type
_entity.pdbx_description
1 polymer ?
#
loop_
_entity_poly.entity_id
_entity_poly.type
_entity_poly.pdbx_seq_one_letter_code
_entity_poly.pdbx_strand_id
1 'polypeptide(L)'
;MSRTKRQPNLAEALIPIIFLIILLTMNVLFWKDTLRGANQVALMTAAGLSGILGLRMGYTWTEMRDQIVKTIGTAMPAILILLLIGALAGTWLISGVVPALIYYGLDILRPDIFLFAAVLIGMIVSTATGSSWSTIATIGVATLGIGDAMGFDKAIVAGAII
;
A
#
# COMPACT_ATOMS: atom_id res chain seq x y z
N MET A 1 3.58 -2.02 41.83
CA MET A 1 4.93 -1.80 41.26
C MET A 1 4.82 -0.74 40.17
N SER A 2 5.28 0.49 40.43
CA SER A 2 5.38 1.55 39.42
C SER A 2 6.50 1.18 38.45
N ARG A 3 6.16 0.56 37.32
CA ARG A 3 7.11 0.35 36.22
C ARG A 3 7.48 1.73 35.67
N THR A 4 8.74 2.11 35.79
CA THR A 4 9.26 3.31 35.14
C THR A 4 9.19 3.10 33.62
N LYS A 5 8.42 3.93 32.95
CA LYS A 5 8.25 3.87 31.49
C LYS A 5 9.57 4.24 30.83
N ARG A 6 10.03 3.41 29.90
CA ARG A 6 11.26 3.64 29.14
C ARG A 6 10.93 3.81 27.66
N GLN A 7 11.53 4.80 27.02
CA GLN A 7 11.45 4.92 25.56
C GLN A 7 12.26 3.82 24.88
N PRO A 8 11.78 3.25 23.76
CA PRO A 8 12.51 2.23 23.03
C PRO A 8 13.87 2.76 22.56
N ASN A 9 14.92 2.00 22.78
CA ASN A 9 16.21 2.28 22.13
C ASN A 9 16.13 1.95 20.63
N LEU A 10 17.02 2.49 19.80
CA LEU A 10 17.00 2.29 18.34
C LEU A 10 16.94 0.81 17.95
N ALA A 11 17.70 -0.04 18.64
CA ALA A 11 17.68 -1.49 18.41
C ALA A 11 16.31 -2.10 18.73
N GLU A 12 15.66 -1.68 19.81
CA GLU A 12 14.34 -2.20 20.22
C GLU A 12 13.23 -1.74 19.26
N ALA A 13 13.34 -0.53 18.70
CA ALA A 13 12.42 -0.02 17.69
C ALA A 13 12.57 -0.70 16.32
N LEU A 14 13.80 -1.11 15.97
CA LEU A 14 14.07 -1.81 14.70
C LEU A 14 13.61 -3.27 14.71
N ILE A 15 13.53 -3.93 15.88
CA ILE A 15 13.17 -5.35 15.96
C ILE A 15 11.83 -5.66 15.26
N PRO A 16 10.70 -4.98 15.57
CA PRO A 16 9.44 -5.29 14.89
C PRO A 16 9.45 -4.97 13.40
N ILE A 17 10.19 -3.92 13.00
CA ILE A 17 10.28 -3.50 11.60
C ILE A 17 11.02 -4.54 10.78
N ILE A 18 12.22 -4.95 11.23
CA ILE A 18 13.02 -5.97 10.58
C ILE A 18 12.27 -7.31 10.56
N PHE A 19 11.64 -7.67 11.67
CA PHE A 19 10.82 -8.87 11.76
C PHE A 19 9.68 -8.87 10.73
N LEU A 20 8.95 -7.75 10.63
CA LEU A 20 7.88 -7.60 9.64
C LEU A 20 8.42 -7.69 8.20
N ILE A 21 9.53 -7.01 7.89
CA ILE A 21 10.14 -7.06 6.55
C ILE A 21 10.52 -8.49 6.19
N ILE A 22 11.18 -9.23 7.09
CA ILE A 22 11.55 -10.63 6.87
C ILE A 22 10.32 -11.49 6.57
N LEU A 23 9.25 -11.35 7.38
CA LEU A 23 8.03 -12.11 7.16
C LEU A 23 7.34 -11.77 5.83
N LEU A 24 7.31 -10.49 5.44
CA LEU A 24 6.75 -10.07 4.15
C LEU A 24 7.59 -10.57 2.98
N THR A 25 8.91 -10.49 3.06
CA THR A 25 9.83 -11.03 2.03
C THR A 25 9.68 -12.55 1.90
N MET A 26 9.66 -13.28 3.01
CA MET A 26 9.39 -14.72 3.00
C MET A 26 8.04 -15.04 2.36
N ASN A 27 7.02 -14.23 2.65
CA ASN A 27 5.71 -14.41 2.03
C ASN A 27 5.77 -14.36 0.52
N VAL A 28 6.44 -13.34 -0.04
CA VAL A 28 6.57 -13.18 -1.49
C VAL A 28 7.39 -14.31 -2.12
N LEU A 29 8.41 -14.83 -1.43
CA LEU A 29 9.28 -15.88 -1.97
C LEU A 29 8.63 -17.28 -1.94
N PHE A 30 7.89 -17.61 -0.87
CA PHE A 30 7.38 -18.97 -0.65
C PHE A 30 5.89 -19.12 -1.01
N TRP A 31 5.09 -18.07 -0.92
CA TRP A 31 3.65 -18.11 -1.23
C TRP A 31 3.33 -17.33 -2.51
N LYS A 32 2.71 -18.00 -3.48
CA LYS A 32 2.25 -17.37 -4.73
C LYS A 32 1.07 -16.41 -4.54
N ASP A 33 0.30 -16.58 -3.48
CA ASP A 33 -0.94 -15.82 -3.21
C ASP A 33 -0.88 -15.19 -1.82
N THR A 34 -0.12 -14.09 -1.70
CA THR A 34 0.17 -13.41 -0.42
C THR A 34 -1.05 -12.72 0.19
N LEU A 35 -2.09 -12.47 -0.61
CA LEU A 35 -3.30 -11.74 -0.21
C LEU A 35 -4.30 -12.60 0.59
N ARG A 36 -4.23 -13.93 0.49
CA ARG A 36 -5.20 -14.86 1.08
C ARG A 36 -5.13 -15.06 2.60
N GLY A 37 -4.18 -14.43 3.29
CA GLY A 37 -4.07 -14.55 4.75
C GLY A 37 -2.65 -14.37 5.27
N ALA A 38 -1.65 -14.62 4.44
CA ALA A 38 -0.28 -14.71 4.90
C ALA A 38 0.29 -13.33 5.28
N ASN A 39 -0.08 -12.26 4.57
CA ASN A 39 0.24 -10.89 4.97
C ASN A 39 -0.45 -10.49 6.28
N GLN A 40 -1.70 -10.90 6.48
CA GLN A 40 -2.48 -10.62 7.69
C GLN A 40 -1.83 -11.30 8.89
N VAL A 41 -1.38 -12.56 8.75
CA VAL A 41 -0.63 -13.28 9.78
C VAL A 41 0.70 -12.59 10.10
N ALA A 42 1.44 -12.15 9.08
CA ALA A 42 2.70 -11.41 9.27
C ALA A 42 2.48 -10.10 10.06
N LEU A 43 1.46 -9.33 9.70
CA LEU A 43 1.10 -8.09 10.40
C LEU A 43 0.63 -8.35 11.84
N MET A 44 -0.21 -9.36 12.07
CA MET A 44 -0.69 -9.71 13.41
C MET A 44 0.43 -10.18 14.31
N THR A 45 1.36 -10.99 13.80
CA THR A 45 2.51 -11.49 14.58
C THR A 45 3.52 -10.37 14.89
N ALA A 46 3.81 -9.48 13.94
CA ALA A 46 4.63 -8.29 14.18
C ALA A 46 4.00 -7.31 15.18
N ALA A 47 2.68 -7.13 15.13
CA ALA A 47 1.93 -6.35 16.11
C ALA A 47 2.00 -7.00 17.51
N GLY A 48 1.87 -8.34 17.59
CA GLY A 48 2.05 -9.09 18.83
C GLY A 48 3.45 -8.92 19.43
N LEU A 49 4.50 -9.02 18.61
CA LEU A 49 5.88 -8.78 19.01
C LEU A 49 6.06 -7.35 19.55
N SER A 50 5.51 -6.35 18.85
CA SER A 50 5.53 -4.95 19.28
C SER A 50 4.83 -4.75 20.63
N GLY A 51 3.69 -5.40 20.83
CA GLY A 51 2.95 -5.39 22.10
C GLY A 51 3.76 -6.00 23.26
N ILE A 52 4.44 -7.12 23.02
CA ILE A 52 5.32 -7.75 24.02
C ILE A 52 6.47 -6.81 24.42
N LEU A 53 7.10 -6.14 23.45
CA LEU A 53 8.14 -5.14 23.72
C LEU A 53 7.59 -3.95 24.52
N GLY A 54 6.40 -3.46 24.18
CA GLY A 54 5.71 -2.40 24.93
C GLY A 54 5.47 -2.79 26.40
N LEU A 55 5.02 -4.02 26.66
CA LEU A 55 4.85 -4.53 28.03
C LEU A 55 6.17 -4.60 28.81
N ARG A 56 7.27 -4.97 28.15
CA ARG A 56 8.63 -4.99 28.75
C ARG A 56 9.15 -3.59 29.06
N MET A 57 8.76 -2.59 28.27
CA MET A 57 9.12 -1.18 28.48
C MET A 57 8.28 -0.47 29.55
N GLY A 58 7.34 -1.19 30.17
CA GLY A 58 6.52 -0.68 31.27
C GLY A 58 5.20 -0.05 30.83
N TYR A 59 4.84 -0.13 29.54
CA TYR A 59 3.52 0.28 29.07
C TYR A 59 2.45 -0.74 29.49
N THR A 60 1.29 -0.24 29.88
CA THR A 60 0.12 -1.07 30.18
C THR A 60 -0.66 -1.41 28.92
N TRP A 61 -1.45 -2.50 28.98
CA TRP A 61 -2.33 -2.87 27.88
C TRP A 61 -3.30 -1.74 27.51
N THR A 62 -3.88 -1.06 28.51
CA THR A 62 -4.82 0.04 28.31
C THR A 62 -4.18 1.19 27.53
N GLU A 63 -2.96 1.58 27.89
CA GLU A 63 -2.22 2.64 27.19
C GLU A 63 -1.92 2.28 25.74
N MET A 64 -1.47 1.04 25.49
CA MET A 64 -1.21 0.56 24.13
C MET A 64 -2.50 0.53 23.31
N ARG A 65 -3.60 0.03 23.89
CA ARG A 65 -4.92 -0.03 23.24
C ARG A 65 -5.42 1.37 22.88
N ASP A 66 -5.33 2.32 23.79
CA ASP A 66 -5.77 3.69 23.56
C ASP A 66 -4.93 4.35 22.44
N GLN A 67 -3.63 4.07 22.40
CA GLN A 67 -2.76 4.52 21.32
C GLN A 67 -3.08 3.85 19.97
N ILE A 68 -3.44 2.57 19.96
CA ILE A 68 -3.92 1.87 18.76
C ILE A 68 -5.18 2.53 18.23
N VAL A 69 -6.19 2.76 19.08
CA VAL A 69 -7.45 3.40 18.68
C VAL A 69 -7.21 4.81 18.16
N LYS A 70 -6.35 5.59 18.82
CA LYS A 70 -5.96 6.91 18.34
C LYS A 70 -5.30 6.85 16.96
N THR A 71 -4.41 5.89 16.74
CA THR A 71 -3.70 5.72 15.46
C THR A 71 -4.65 5.32 14.34
N ILE A 72 -5.61 4.43 14.61
CA ILE A 72 -6.69 4.10 13.67
C ILE A 72 -7.50 5.37 13.35
N GLY A 73 -7.87 6.15 14.37
CA GLY A 73 -8.56 7.42 14.21
C GLY A 73 -7.83 8.38 13.27
N THR A 74 -6.51 8.51 13.41
CA THR A 74 -5.70 9.35 12.50
C THR A 74 -5.61 8.80 11.08
N ALA A 75 -5.75 7.49 10.89
CA ALA A 75 -5.74 6.83 9.58
C ALA A 75 -7.12 6.76 8.91
N MET A 76 -8.21 7.07 9.63
CA MET A 76 -9.58 6.96 9.13
C MET A 76 -9.83 7.71 7.81
N PRO A 77 -9.37 8.96 7.61
CA PRO A 77 -9.58 9.65 6.35
C PRO A 77 -8.97 8.90 5.15
N ALA A 78 -7.76 8.36 5.31
CA ALA A 78 -7.10 7.58 4.27
C ALA A 78 -7.84 6.26 3.98
N ILE A 79 -8.32 5.57 5.01
CA ILE A 79 -9.13 4.34 4.87
C ILE A 79 -10.41 4.62 4.07
N LEU A 80 -11.12 5.71 4.39
CA LEU A 80 -12.34 6.10 3.69
C LEU A 80 -12.06 6.48 2.24
N ILE A 81 -10.98 7.22 1.97
CA ILE A 81 -10.55 7.54 0.61
C ILE A 81 -10.26 6.27 -0.19
N LEU A 82 -9.48 5.33 0.36
CA LEU A 82 -9.15 4.06 -0.28
C LEU A 82 -10.41 3.19 -0.54
N LEU A 83 -11.40 3.23 0.36
CA LEU A 83 -12.67 2.54 0.18
C LEU A 83 -13.47 3.11 -1.00
N LEU A 84 -13.60 4.45 -1.06
CA LEU A 84 -14.29 5.14 -2.16
C LEU A 84 -13.59 4.92 -3.50
N ILE A 85 -12.26 4.96 -3.49
CA ILE A 85 -11.40 4.59 -4.62
C ILE A 85 -11.71 3.19 -5.12
N GLY A 86 -11.78 2.20 -4.21
CA GLY A 86 -12.08 0.82 -4.58
C GLY A 86 -13.46 0.67 -5.23
N ALA A 87 -14.47 1.34 -4.67
CA ALA A 87 -15.81 1.39 -5.25
C ALA A 87 -15.81 2.06 -6.63
N LEU A 88 -15.11 3.19 -6.78
CA LEU A 88 -14.99 3.91 -8.05
C LEU A 88 -14.30 3.04 -9.12
N ALA A 89 -13.16 2.44 -8.81
CA ALA A 89 -12.43 1.57 -9.73
C ALA A 89 -13.28 0.37 -10.19
N GLY A 90 -14.03 -0.26 -9.28
CA GLY A 90 -14.96 -1.34 -9.61
C GLY A 90 -16.10 -0.88 -10.54
N THR A 91 -16.71 0.28 -10.25
CA THR A 91 -17.77 0.82 -11.12
C THR A 91 -17.26 1.18 -12.51
N TRP A 92 -16.04 1.72 -12.64
CA TRP A 92 -15.43 2.04 -13.93
C TRP A 92 -15.06 0.80 -14.75
N LEU A 93 -14.67 -0.29 -14.08
CA LEU A 93 -14.41 -1.55 -14.75
C LEU A 93 -15.70 -2.12 -15.35
N ILE A 94 -16.80 -2.11 -14.58
CA ILE A 94 -18.10 -2.64 -15.02
C ILE A 94 -18.76 -1.74 -16.08
N SER A 95 -18.63 -0.42 -15.96
CA SER A 95 -19.21 0.54 -16.92
C SER A 95 -18.45 0.63 -18.24
N GLY A 96 -17.29 -0.03 -18.36
CA GLY A 96 -16.46 0.03 -19.56
C GLY A 96 -15.56 1.25 -19.67
N VAL A 97 -15.53 2.13 -18.65
CA VAL A 97 -14.66 3.32 -18.63
C VAL A 97 -13.19 2.93 -18.64
N VAL A 98 -12.76 1.99 -17.77
CA VAL A 98 -11.37 1.50 -17.77
C VAL A 98 -11.02 0.79 -19.09
N PRO A 99 -11.83 -0.14 -19.61
CA PRO A 99 -11.61 -0.71 -20.95
C PRO A 99 -11.49 0.32 -22.07
N ALA A 100 -12.34 1.36 -22.08
CA ALA A 100 -12.26 2.42 -23.08
C ALA A 100 -10.96 3.22 -22.95
N LEU A 101 -10.52 3.54 -21.73
CA LEU A 101 -9.23 4.20 -21.49
C LEU A 101 -8.05 3.35 -21.99
N ILE A 102 -8.12 2.03 -21.83
CA ILE A 102 -7.09 1.13 -22.37
C ILE A 102 -7.09 1.16 -23.90
N TYR A 103 -8.28 1.03 -24.51
CA TYR A 103 -8.44 1.05 -25.97
C TYR A 103 -7.87 2.33 -26.59
N TYR A 104 -8.33 3.51 -26.14
CA TYR A 104 -7.83 4.78 -26.66
C TYR A 104 -6.38 5.06 -26.23
N GLY A 105 -5.96 4.54 -25.07
CA GLY A 105 -4.58 4.64 -24.62
C GLY A 105 -3.61 3.92 -25.55
N LEU A 106 -3.99 2.75 -26.08
CA LEU A 106 -3.19 2.00 -27.06
C LEU A 106 -3.11 2.69 -28.43
N ASP A 107 -4.12 3.49 -28.81
CA ASP A 107 -4.09 4.28 -30.04
C ASP A 107 -3.16 5.50 -29.94
N ILE A 108 -3.06 6.11 -28.75
CA ILE A 108 -2.31 7.35 -28.52
C ILE A 108 -0.86 7.07 -28.10
N LEU A 109 -0.66 6.08 -27.22
CA LEU A 109 0.63 5.78 -26.62
C LEU A 109 1.36 4.74 -27.46
N ARG A 110 2.61 5.04 -27.81
CA ARG A 110 3.50 4.08 -28.46
C ARG A 110 4.41 3.41 -27.42
N PRO A 111 4.80 2.14 -27.61
CA PRO A 111 5.62 1.41 -26.64
C PRO A 111 6.95 2.10 -26.30
N ASP A 112 7.57 2.78 -27.26
CA ASP A 112 8.86 3.49 -27.11
C ASP A 112 8.82 4.65 -26.11
N ILE A 113 7.66 5.29 -25.93
CA ILE A 113 7.49 6.43 -25.00
C ILE A 113 6.64 6.08 -23.77
N PHE A 114 6.04 4.90 -23.73
CA PHE A 114 5.00 4.55 -22.77
C PHE A 114 5.43 4.73 -21.31
N LEU A 115 6.58 4.19 -20.90
CA LEU A 115 7.05 4.30 -19.52
C LEU A 115 7.33 5.74 -19.12
N PHE A 116 7.90 6.54 -20.03
CA PHE A 116 8.14 7.96 -19.80
C PHE A 116 6.83 8.74 -19.67
N ALA A 117 5.86 8.46 -20.54
CA ALA A 117 4.53 9.04 -20.47
C ALA A 117 3.81 8.65 -19.17
N ALA A 118 3.92 7.39 -18.72
CA ALA A 118 3.33 6.92 -17.47
C ALA A 118 3.84 7.72 -16.26
N VAL A 119 5.15 7.99 -16.19
CA VAL A 119 5.75 8.84 -15.14
C VAL A 119 5.21 10.27 -15.21
N LEU A 120 5.14 10.87 -16.41
CA LEU A 120 4.64 12.24 -16.56
C LEU A 120 3.16 12.37 -16.17
N ILE A 121 2.32 11.44 -16.63
CA ILE A 121 0.90 11.43 -16.29
C ILE A 121 0.76 11.21 -14.77
N GLY A 122 1.51 10.27 -14.20
CA GLY A 122 1.56 10.02 -12.75
C GLY A 122 1.94 11.27 -11.95
N MET A 123 2.97 12.00 -12.39
CA MET A 123 3.41 13.24 -11.76
C MET A 123 2.33 14.33 -11.79
N ILE A 124 1.68 14.55 -12.95
CA ILE A 124 0.65 15.58 -13.10
C ILE A 124 -0.55 15.24 -12.20
N VAL A 125 -1.03 14.00 -12.27
CA VAL A 125 -2.21 13.57 -11.51
C VAL A 125 -1.90 13.51 -10.01
N SER A 126 -0.72 13.07 -9.60
CA SER A 126 -0.32 13.06 -8.19
C SER A 126 -0.20 14.46 -7.62
N THR A 127 0.33 15.41 -8.40
CA THR A 127 0.39 16.82 -8.01
C THR A 127 -1.01 17.43 -7.87
N ALA A 128 -1.91 17.12 -8.81
CA ALA A 128 -3.30 17.60 -8.77
C ALA A 128 -4.12 16.97 -7.64
N THR A 129 -3.89 15.69 -7.35
CA THR A 129 -4.67 14.92 -6.36
C THR A 129 -4.05 14.94 -4.95
N GLY A 130 -2.78 15.33 -4.85
CA GLY A 130 -2.02 15.45 -3.59
C GLY A 130 -1.61 14.12 -2.94
N SER A 131 -1.81 12.98 -3.59
CA SER A 131 -1.52 11.65 -3.04
C SER A 131 -1.27 10.61 -4.14
N SER A 132 -0.18 9.85 -4.02
CA SER A 132 0.15 8.75 -4.93
C SER A 132 -0.89 7.61 -4.88
N TRP A 133 -1.51 7.37 -3.72
CA TRP A 133 -2.57 6.37 -3.58
C TRP A 133 -3.80 6.69 -4.42
N SER A 134 -4.14 7.98 -4.53
CA SER A 134 -5.26 8.44 -5.36
C SER A 134 -4.92 8.46 -6.85
N THR A 135 -3.64 8.61 -7.21
CA THR A 135 -3.17 8.51 -8.60
C THR A 135 -3.33 7.10 -9.15
N ILE A 136 -2.90 6.09 -8.38
CA ILE A 136 -3.01 4.67 -8.79
C ILE A 136 -4.49 4.29 -9.01
N ALA A 137 -5.37 4.84 -8.18
CA ALA A 137 -6.80 4.58 -8.23
C ALA A 137 -7.51 5.11 -9.47
N THR A 138 -7.12 6.28 -9.95
CA THR A 138 -7.81 6.99 -11.02
C THR A 138 -7.27 6.56 -12.37
N ILE A 139 -5.98 6.76 -12.60
CA ILE A 139 -5.34 6.46 -13.88
C ILE A 139 -4.51 5.18 -13.84
N GLY A 140 -4.03 4.78 -12.66
CA GLY A 140 -3.04 3.71 -12.55
C GLY A 140 -3.53 2.35 -13.02
N VAL A 141 -4.79 1.97 -12.73
CA VAL A 141 -5.36 0.71 -13.23
C VAL A 141 -5.43 0.70 -14.76
N ALA A 142 -5.80 1.83 -15.38
CA ALA A 142 -5.84 1.96 -16.83
C ALA A 142 -4.42 1.90 -17.42
N THR A 143 -3.45 2.64 -16.86
CA THR A 143 -2.06 2.63 -17.30
C THR A 143 -1.41 1.26 -17.13
N LEU A 144 -1.68 0.55 -16.02
CA LEU A 144 -1.26 -0.84 -15.82
C LEU A 144 -1.84 -1.76 -16.90
N GLY A 145 -3.13 -1.59 -17.23
CA GLY A 145 -3.78 -2.36 -18.29
C GLY A 145 -3.19 -2.10 -19.68
N ILE A 146 -2.88 -0.84 -20.00
CA ILE A 146 -2.20 -0.46 -21.25
C ILE A 146 -0.81 -1.10 -21.30
N GLY A 147 -0.03 -0.99 -20.21
CA GLY A 147 1.31 -1.57 -20.13
C GLY A 147 1.31 -3.08 -20.29
N ASP A 148 0.36 -3.77 -19.66
CA ASP A 148 0.16 -5.23 -19.81
C ASP A 148 -0.18 -5.59 -21.26
N ALA A 149 -1.09 -4.83 -21.90
CA ALA A 149 -1.45 -5.02 -23.31
C ALA A 149 -0.29 -4.76 -24.28
N MET A 150 0.64 -3.86 -23.94
CA MET A 150 1.87 -3.62 -24.68
C MET A 150 2.99 -4.64 -24.38
N GLY A 151 2.80 -5.54 -23.42
CA GLY A 151 3.77 -6.58 -23.03
C GLY A 151 4.85 -6.11 -22.06
N PHE A 152 4.67 -4.99 -21.36
CA PHE A 152 5.58 -4.56 -20.32
C PHE A 152 5.39 -5.37 -19.04
N ASP A 153 6.49 -5.56 -18.30
CA ASP A 153 6.44 -6.17 -16.97
C ASP A 153 5.61 -5.31 -16.01
N LYS A 154 4.64 -5.92 -15.34
CA LYS A 154 3.70 -5.23 -14.44
C LYS A 154 4.40 -4.50 -13.30
N ALA A 155 5.53 -5.01 -12.80
CA ALA A 155 6.27 -4.38 -11.72
C ALA A 155 6.97 -3.11 -12.21
N ILE A 156 7.50 -3.11 -13.44
CA ILE A 156 8.10 -1.90 -14.05
C ILE A 156 7.03 -0.84 -14.28
N VAL A 157 5.87 -1.22 -14.83
CA VAL A 157 4.77 -0.27 -15.07
C VAL A 157 4.22 0.27 -13.76
N ALA A 158 4.04 -0.59 -12.74
CA ALA A 158 3.64 -0.15 -11.40
C ALA A 158 4.65 0.84 -10.81
N GLY A 159 5.94 0.55 -10.93
CA GLY A 159 7.00 1.46 -10.48
C GLY A 159 7.06 2.80 -11.22
N ALA A 160 6.59 2.85 -12.47
CA ALA A 160 6.50 4.10 -13.23
C ALA A 160 5.32 4.99 -12.81
N ILE A 161 4.28 4.41 -12.21
CA ILE A 161 3.05 5.13 -11.81
C ILE A 161 3.13 5.64 -10.35
N ILE A 162 3.89 4.95 -9.49
CA ILE A 162 4.04 5.22 -8.04
C ILE A 162 5.06 6.33 -7.81
#